data_AF-A0A2V9KUE5-F1
#
_entry.id   AF-A0A2V9KUE5-F1
#
_cell.length_a   1.000
_cell.length_b   1.000
_cell.length_c   1.000
_cell.angle_alpha   90.00
_cell.angle_beta   90.00
_cell.angle_gamma   90.00
#
_symmetry.space_group_name_H-M   'P 1'
#
loop_
_entity.id
_entity.type
_entity.pdbx_description
1 polymer ?
#
loop_
_entity_poly.entity_id
_entity_poly.type
_entity_poly.pdbx_seq_one_letter_code
_entity_poly.pdbx_strand_id
1 'polypeptide(L)'
;MAVCGALIYLSVFLILTAVSFWFEDRVGIVPPVFNMLTFARYPLTIYNVFIQFMLSWIIPFGFASFYPTTHFLGRQSFAAYFHLVPVVAVVFFSLAVLVWNKGVENYSSTGS
;
A
#
# COMPACT_ATOMS: atom_id res chain seq x y z
N MET A 1 1.85 9.35 12.55
CA MET A 1 1.13 8.09 12.23
C MET A 1 0.11 8.26 11.11
N ALA A 2 -0.85 9.19 11.21
CA ALA A 2 -1.79 9.46 10.11
C ALA A 2 -1.08 9.81 8.79
N VAL A 3 -0.01 10.63 8.85
CA VAL A 3 0.83 10.96 7.69
C VAL A 3 1.48 9.72 7.07
N CYS A 4 2.05 8.83 7.87
CA CYS A 4 2.67 7.58 7.38
C CYS A 4 1.63 6.66 6.74
N GLY A 5 0.44 6.53 7.35
CA GLY A 5 -0.66 5.77 6.78
C GLY A 5 -1.13 6.35 5.44
N ALA A 6 -1.29 7.68 5.36
CA ALA A 6 -1.62 8.37 4.11
C ALA A 6 -0.54 8.16 3.04
N LEU A 7 0.74 8.22 3.42
CA LEU A 7 1.87 7.97 2.53
C LEU A 7 1.85 6.55 1.97
N ILE A 8 1.56 5.55 2.81
CA ILE A 8 1.42 4.16 2.39
C ILE A 8 0.27 4.00 1.39
N TYR A 9 -0.91 4.55 1.68
CA TYR A 9 -2.03 4.52 0.74
C TYR A 9 -1.65 5.17 -0.59
N LEU A 10 -1.08 6.37 -0.55
CA LEU A 10 -0.62 7.09 -1.74
C LEU A 10 0.37 6.26 -2.55
N SER A 11 1.33 5.62 -1.89
CA SER A 11 2.33 4.77 -2.54
C SER A 11 1.70 3.59 -3.27
N VAL A 12 0.75 2.90 -2.63
CA VAL A 12 0.02 1.79 -3.26
C VAL A 12 -0.74 2.26 -4.49
N PHE A 13 -1.53 3.34 -4.36
CA PHE A 13 -2.28 3.90 -5.50
C PHE A 13 -1.35 4.37 -6.61
N LEU A 14 -0.22 5.01 -6.28
CA LEU A 14 0.74 5.51 -7.26
C LEU A 14 1.37 4.37 -8.05
N ILE A 15 1.75 3.26 -7.40
CA ILE A 15 2.24 2.05 -8.10
C ILE A 15 1.19 1.56 -9.09
N LEU A 16 -0.06 1.44 -8.64
CA LEU A 16 -1.14 0.90 -9.46
C LEU A 16 -1.47 1.79 -10.66
N THR A 17 -1.49 3.11 -10.47
CA THR A 17 -1.64 4.07 -11.56
C THR A 17 -0.44 4.02 -12.50
N ALA A 18 0.78 3.87 -11.97
CA ALA A 18 1.98 3.77 -12.79
C ALA A 18 1.97 2.51 -13.67
N VAL A 19 1.43 1.38 -13.20
CA VAL A 19 1.32 0.15 -14.01
C VAL A 19 0.49 0.37 -15.29
N SER A 20 -0.46 1.31 -15.27
CA SER A 20 -1.23 1.70 -16.47
C SER A 20 -0.37 2.29 -17.60
N PHE A 21 0.87 2.73 -17.34
CA PHE A 21 1.79 3.18 -18.39
C PHE A 21 2.31 2.04 -19.28
N TRP A 22 2.25 0.79 -18.81
CA TRP A 22 2.67 -0.39 -19.59
C TRP A 22 1.51 -1.22 -20.10
N PHE A 23 0.39 -1.22 -19.38
CA PHE A 23 -0.81 -1.95 -19.75
C PHE A 23 -1.83 -1.00 -20.37
N GLU A 24 -1.94 -1.04 -21.69
CA GLU A 24 -2.96 -0.33 -22.46
C GLU A 24 -4.30 -1.08 -22.39
N ASP A 25 -4.77 -1.37 -21.17
CA ASP A 25 -5.90 -2.27 -20.94
C ASP A 25 -7.20 -1.54 -20.65
N ARG A 26 -8.23 -1.86 -21.45
CA ARG A 26 -9.57 -1.24 -21.42
C ARG A 26 -10.40 -1.55 -20.17
N VAL A 27 -9.97 -2.50 -19.34
CA VAL A 27 -10.71 -2.99 -18.15
C VAL A 27 -10.31 -2.25 -16.87
N GLY A 28 -9.18 -1.54 -16.88
CA GLY A 28 -8.67 -0.76 -15.75
C GLY A 28 -8.17 -1.64 -14.61
N ILE A 29 -6.93 -1.43 -14.16
CA ILE A 29 -6.37 -2.05 -12.95
C ILE A 29 -7.07 -1.54 -11.67
N VAL A 30 -7.95 -0.55 -11.82
CA VAL A 30 -8.60 0.22 -10.76
C VAL A 30 -9.64 -0.58 -9.94
N PRO A 31 -10.55 -1.39 -10.51
CA PRO A 31 -11.61 -2.05 -9.73
C PRO A 31 -11.12 -3.07 -8.68
N PRO A 32 -10.12 -3.93 -8.93
CA PRO A 32 -9.57 -4.83 -7.91
C PRO A 32 -8.97 -4.10 -6.70
N VAL A 33 -8.38 -2.93 -6.94
CA VAL A 33 -7.70 -2.12 -5.92
C VAL A 33 -8.71 -1.53 -4.93
N PHE A 34 -9.81 -0.99 -5.45
CA PHE A 34 -10.87 -0.45 -4.60
C PHE A 34 -11.55 -1.54 -3.77
N ASN A 35 -11.66 -2.76 -4.29
CA ASN A 35 -12.09 -3.91 -3.50
C ASN A 35 -11.10 -4.22 -2.36
N MET A 36 -9.80 -3.99 -2.60
CA MET A 36 -8.74 -4.21 -1.62
C MET A 36 -8.81 -3.27 -0.40
N LEU A 37 -9.30 -2.04 -0.59
CA LEU A 37 -9.58 -1.10 0.51
C LEU A 37 -10.62 -1.63 1.50
N THR A 38 -11.56 -2.47 1.03
CA THR A 38 -12.57 -3.08 1.90
C THR A 38 -11.92 -4.01 2.94
N PHE A 39 -10.83 -4.68 2.60
CA PHE A 39 -10.08 -5.52 3.55
C PHE A 39 -9.35 -4.69 4.61
N ALA A 40 -8.96 -3.45 4.30
CA ALA A 40 -8.35 -2.54 5.27
C ALA A 40 -9.34 -2.06 6.35
N ARG A 41 -10.66 -2.21 6.14
CA ARG A 41 -11.69 -1.85 7.12
C ARG A 41 -11.80 -2.85 8.27
N TYR A 42 -11.33 -4.07 8.06
CA TYR A 42 -11.45 -5.14 9.05
C TYR A 42 -10.14 -5.39 9.79
N PRO A 43 -10.19 -5.67 11.10
CA PRO A 43 -9.00 -5.92 11.89
C PRO A 43 -8.27 -7.17 11.43
N LEU A 44 -6.94 -7.11 11.28
CA LEU A 44 -6.11 -8.23 10.79
C LEU A 44 -6.32 -9.54 11.54
N THR A 45 -6.70 -9.47 12.82
CA THR A 45 -6.93 -10.61 13.71
C THR A 45 -8.07 -11.53 13.29
N ILE A 46 -8.99 -11.10 12.42
CA ILE A 46 -10.06 -11.99 11.90
C ILE A 46 -9.56 -12.90 10.76
N TYR A 47 -8.45 -12.51 10.13
CA TYR A 47 -7.89 -13.23 9.00
C TYR A 47 -6.90 -14.30 9.47
N ASN A 48 -6.68 -15.33 8.66
CA ASN A 48 -5.65 -16.33 8.96
C ASN A 48 -4.24 -15.72 8.83
N VAL A 49 -3.23 -16.41 9.37
CA VAL A 49 -1.82 -15.96 9.37
C VAL A 49 -1.32 -15.64 7.95
N PHE A 50 -1.75 -16.41 6.95
CA PHE A 50 -1.37 -16.19 5.55
C PHE A 50 -1.89 -14.84 5.01
N ILE A 51 -3.17 -14.55 5.19
CA ILE A 51 -3.78 -13.29 4.75
C ILE A 51 -3.22 -12.11 5.57
N GLN A 52 -2.97 -12.29 6.87
CA GLN A 52 -2.30 -11.29 7.69
C GLN A 52 -0.91 -10.94 7.14
N PHE A 53 -0.15 -11.94 6.69
CA PHE A 53 1.16 -11.73 6.05
C PHE A 53 1.01 -10.96 4.74
N MET A 54 0.07 -11.33 3.86
CA MET A 54 -0.15 -10.61 2.60
C MET A 54 -0.58 -9.15 2.82
N LEU A 55 -1.50 -8.88 3.74
CA LEU A 55 -2.00 -7.55 4.08
C LEU A 55 -1.01 -6.70 4.91
N SER A 56 0.11 -7.27 5.33
CA SER A 56 1.15 -6.54 6.05
C SER A 56 2.37 -6.29 5.16
N TRP A 57 2.76 -7.26 4.34
CA TRP A 57 4.03 -7.23 3.60
C TRP A 57 3.89 -7.01 2.10
N ILE A 58 2.79 -7.46 1.49
CA ILE A 58 2.57 -7.32 0.05
C ILE A 58 1.75 -6.06 -0.21
N ILE A 59 0.69 -5.86 0.56
CA ILE A 59 -0.11 -4.64 0.50
C ILE A 59 -0.23 -4.12 1.92
N PRO A 60 0.60 -3.15 2.33
CA PRO A 60 0.85 -2.77 3.72
C PRO A 60 -0.32 -2.00 4.38
N PHE A 61 -1.57 -2.39 4.11
CA PHE A 61 -2.77 -1.83 4.72
C PHE A 61 -2.80 -2.03 6.23
N GLY A 62 -2.22 -3.13 6.72
CA GLY A 62 -2.00 -3.36 8.15
C GLY A 62 -1.22 -2.22 8.82
N PHE A 63 -0.12 -1.79 8.22
CA PHE A 63 0.73 -0.69 8.70
C PHE A 63 0.07 0.68 8.57
N ALA A 64 -0.81 0.86 7.58
CA ALA A 64 -1.50 2.12 7.38
C ALA A 64 -2.60 2.41 8.42
N SER A 65 -3.32 1.38 8.89
CA SER A 65 -4.52 1.57 9.74
C SER A 65 -4.53 0.72 11.02
N PHE A 66 -4.13 -0.55 10.95
CA PHE A 66 -4.32 -1.50 12.05
C PHE A 66 -3.32 -1.31 13.20
N TYR A 67 -2.02 -1.23 12.88
CA TYR A 67 -0.97 -1.05 13.89
C TYR A 67 -1.03 0.27 14.67
N PRO A 68 -1.30 1.45 14.06
CA PRO A 68 -1.50 2.67 14.85
C PRO A 68 -2.74 2.57 15.77
N THR A 69 -3.83 1.97 15.29
CA THR A 69 -5.07 1.82 16.07
C THR A 69 -4.90 0.88 17.27
N THR A 70 -4.17 -0.23 17.11
CA THR A 70 -3.89 -1.17 18.20
C THR A 70 -3.00 -0.57 19.29
N HIS A 71 -2.09 0.32 18.93
CA HIS A 71 -1.28 1.08 19.89
C HIS A 71 -2.16 2.05 20.71
N PHE A 72 -3.08 2.78 20.06
CA PHE A 72 -4.06 3.63 20.76
C PHE A 72 -5.04 2.85 21.64
N LEU A 73 -5.37 1.60 21.27
CA LEU A 73 -6.22 0.71 22.07
C LEU A 73 -5.48 0.04 23.25
N GLY A 74 -4.19 0.34 23.48
CA GLY A 74 -3.43 -0.19 24.62
C GLY A 74 -3.07 -1.69 24.50
N ARG A 75 -3.21 -2.29 23.32
CA ARG A 75 -2.82 -3.69 23.09
C ARG A 75 -1.30 -3.79 22.89
N GLN A 76 -0.59 -4.07 23.98
CA GLN A 76 0.88 -4.11 24.01
C GLN A 76 1.51 -5.19 23.12
N SER A 77 0.74 -6.19 22.68
CA SER A 77 1.23 -7.28 21.83
C SER A 77 1.81 -6.83 20.48
N PHE A 78 1.49 -5.61 20.02
CA PHE A 78 1.92 -5.09 18.72
C PHE A 78 2.80 -3.83 18.80
N ALA A 79 3.29 -3.46 19.99
CA ALA A 79 4.06 -2.24 20.19
C ALA A 79 5.35 -2.19 19.34
N ALA A 80 6.00 -3.33 19.10
CA ALA A 80 7.18 -3.40 18.23
C ALA A 80 6.89 -3.02 16.77
N TYR A 81 5.71 -3.38 16.25
CA TYR A 81 5.31 -3.07 14.86
C TYR A 81 5.00 -1.59 14.64
N PHE A 82 4.70 -0.86 15.71
CA PHE A 82 4.46 0.59 15.65
C PHE A 82 5.69 1.35 15.12
N HIS A 83 6.90 0.98 15.58
CA HIS A 83 8.14 1.62 15.15
C HIS A 83 8.52 1.29 13.69
N LEU A 84 7.98 0.21 13.13
CA LEU A 84 8.20 -0.19 11.74
C LEU A 84 7.32 0.58 10.76
N VAL A 85 6.22 1.20 11.20
CA VAL A 85 5.31 1.98 10.33
C VAL A 85 6.03 3.05 9.48
N PRO A 86 6.89 3.93 10.04
CA PRO A 86 7.61 4.91 9.23
C PRO A 86 8.60 4.28 8.24
N VAL A 87 9.23 3.17 8.61
CA VAL A 87 10.15 2.44 7.71
C VAL A 87 9.39 1.86 6.52
N VAL A 88 8.27 1.20 6.78
CA VAL A 88 7.39 0.66 5.73
C VAL A 88 6.87 1.77 4.82
N ALA A 89 6.48 2.92 5.39
CA ALA A 89 6.03 4.07 4.61
C ALA A 89 7.11 4.58 3.65
N VAL A 90 8.34 4.77 4.13
CA VAL A 90 9.46 5.23 3.28
C VAL A 90 9.77 4.21 2.19
N VAL A 91 9.86 2.93 2.54
CA VAL A 91 10.17 1.86 1.57
C VAL A 91 9.12 1.80 0.45
N PHE A 92 7.84 1.78 0.79
CA PHE A 92 6.76 1.73 -0.21
C PHE A 92 6.70 2.99 -1.05
N PHE A 93 6.95 4.17 -0.45
CA PHE A 93 6.98 5.42 -1.20
C PHE A 93 8.15 5.47 -2.19
N SER A 94 9.34 5.04 -1.77
CA SER A 94 10.48 4.92 -2.67
C SER A 94 10.20 3.95 -3.82
N LEU A 95 9.61 2.79 -3.55
CA LEU A 95 9.18 1.84 -4.59
C LEU A 95 8.17 2.48 -5.54
N ALA A 96 7.19 3.21 -5.02
CA ALA A 96 6.18 3.87 -5.82
C ALA A 96 6.76 4.93 -6.77
N VAL A 97 7.69 5.74 -6.28
CA VAL A 97 8.40 6.72 -7.11
C VAL A 97 9.25 6.05 -8.19
N LEU A 98 9.91 4.93 -7.88
CA LEU A 98 10.69 4.18 -8.88
C LEU A 98 9.81 3.60 -9.99
N VAL A 99 8.69 2.98 -9.62
CA VAL A 99 7.72 2.45 -10.61
C VAL A 99 7.13 3.60 -11.42
N TRP A 100 6.76 4.72 -10.79
CA TRP A 100 6.26 5.89 -11.49
C TRP A 100 7.25 6.41 -12.53
N ASN A 101 8.51 6.68 -12.13
CA ASN A 101 9.53 7.20 -13.03
C ASN A 101 9.78 6.25 -14.22
N LYS A 102 9.81 4.94 -13.97
CA LYS A 102 9.99 3.95 -15.03
C LYS A 102 8.78 3.87 -15.97
N GLY A 103 7.57 4.13 -15.46
CA GLY A 103 6.35 4.19 -16.27
C GLY A 103 6.32 5.42 -17.16
N VAL A 104 6.74 6.58 -16.64
CA VAL A 104 6.87 7.82 -17.41
C VAL A 104 7.88 7.68 -18.55
N GLU A 105 9.01 7.00 -18.31
CA GLU A 105 10.00 6.68 -19.36
C GLU A 105 9.39 5.83 -20.48
N ASN A 106 8.52 4.87 -20.15
CA ASN A 106 7.83 4.03 -21.13
C ASN A 106 6.76 4.79 -21.94
N TYR A 107 6.21 5.88 -21.39
CA TYR A 107 5.17 6.70 -22.03
C TYR A 107 5.72 7.65 -23.10
N SER A 108 7.04 7.93 -23.14
CA SER A 108 7.63 8.91 -24.07
C SER A 108 8.05 8.32 -25.43
N SER A 109 7.12 7.72 -26.19
CA SER A 109 7.38 7.39 -27.61
C SER A 109 6.13 7.34 -28.49
N THR A 110 5.42 8.47 -28.63
CA THR A 110 4.61 8.76 -29.83
C THR A 110 4.93 10.13 -30.45
N GLY A 111 6.07 10.73 -30.07
CA GLY A 111 6.54 12.02 -30.59
C GLY A 111 7.87 11.91 -31.34
N SER A 112 7.90 11.23 -32.48
CA SER A 112 8.84 11.48 -33.58
C SER A 112 8.18 11.17 -34.91
#